data_AF-A0A382Q1I1-F1
#
_entry.id   AF-A0A382Q1I1-F1
#
_cell.length_a   1.000
_cell.length_b   1.000
_cell.length_c   1.000
_cell.angle_alpha   90.00
_cell.angle_beta   90.00
_cell.angle_gamma   90.00
#
_symmetry.space_group_name_H-M   'P 1'
#
loop_
_entity.id
_entity.type
_entity.pdbx_description
1 polymer ?
#
loop_
_entity_poly.entity_id
_entity_poly.type
_entity_poly.pdbx_seq_one_letter_code
_entity_poly.pdbx_strand_id
1 'polypeptide(L)'
;YPGLLKFLTYGTLCLELVGPLLFFVPWKTPYFRLALCGMFMSLHIGIEMTMTVALFSYMSMAALTLFLPKELWDWILQRKKEDADESSPQTVSDDNKSQNSEKKSRKLEQKEKAQRGLLTRLRDDYDVMLRNVREGFVAFMLLFVFLWNVSSVALNVRSKVRQGMLRFANVTYVHQIWHMIDAPSGNGPWYIAEAYLRDGSRIDVLRAGKPVSENKPDRIHASFRNHRWKMLYHGLSPQGMAVGQGSVYRNGLVDYLRREWNAQHQPEKQIDALNLRIFTEIRPPGLEEFPVTLVSSGDLGHGNYFRNGLRRGFWKLRDEKGNKAEGDYVDGKKEG
;
A
#
# COMPACT_ATOMS: atom_id res chain seq x y z
N TYR A 1 19.16 -11.07 24.57
CA TYR A 1 18.98 -9.70 25.12
C TYR A 1 17.51 -9.43 25.52
N PRO A 2 16.96 -10.11 26.53
CA PRO A 2 15.52 -10.00 26.86
C PRO A 2 15.12 -8.60 27.37
N GLY A 3 15.98 -7.93 28.14
CA GLY A 3 15.70 -6.58 28.65
C GLY A 3 15.59 -5.53 27.55
N LEU A 4 16.48 -5.58 26.55
CA LEU A 4 16.45 -4.69 25.39
C LEU A 4 15.16 -4.89 24.57
N LEU A 5 14.77 -6.13 24.30
CA LEU A 5 13.53 -6.43 23.58
C LEU A 5 12.31 -5.89 24.33
N LYS A 6 12.25 -6.11 25.65
CA LYS A 6 11.17 -5.59 26.50
C LYS A 6 11.11 -4.06 26.44
N PHE A 7 12.24 -3.38 26.55
CA PHE A 7 12.33 -1.92 26.44
C PHE A 7 11.84 -1.42 25.07
N LEU A 8 12.32 -2.03 23.98
CA LEU A 8 11.90 -1.65 22.63
C LEU A 8 10.40 -1.89 22.40
N THR A 9 9.84 -3.02 22.87
CA THR A 9 8.40 -3.30 22.77
C THR A 9 7.56 -2.23 23.46
N TYR A 10 7.82 -1.94 24.74
CA TYR A 10 7.05 -0.92 25.46
C TYR A 10 7.35 0.50 24.98
N GLY A 11 8.59 0.75 24.54
CA GLY A 11 9.00 2.02 23.96
C GLY A 11 8.24 2.34 22.68
N THR A 12 8.13 1.37 21.77
CA THR A 12 7.32 1.49 20.54
C THR A 12 5.86 1.77 20.88
N LEU A 13 5.25 0.99 21.79
CA LEU A 13 3.85 1.20 22.19
C LEU A 13 3.61 2.58 22.80
N CYS A 14 4.53 3.04 23.65
CA CYS A 14 4.46 4.38 24.24
C CYS A 14 4.58 5.47 23.18
N LEU A 15 5.53 5.33 22.25
CA LEU A 15 5.73 6.26 21.14
C LEU A 15 4.51 6.33 20.22
N GLU A 16 3.90 5.19 19.87
CA GLU A 16 2.71 5.11 19.04
C GLU A 16 1.47 5.75 19.71
N LEU A 17 1.34 5.59 21.02
CA LEU A 17 0.21 6.13 21.77
C LEU A 17 0.35 7.64 22.05
N VAL A 18 1.53 8.05 22.52
CA VAL A 18 1.77 9.41 23.05
C VAL A 18 2.31 10.33 21.96
N GLY A 19 3.12 9.81 21.03
CA GLY A 19 3.76 10.58 19.97
C GLY A 19 2.80 11.43 19.12
N PRO A 20 1.67 10.89 18.63
CA PRO A 20 0.68 11.67 17.89
C PRO A 20 0.14 12.87 18.66
N LEU A 21 -0.05 12.75 19.98
CA LEU A 21 -0.52 13.86 20.83
C LEU A 21 0.57 14.93 21.00
N LEU A 22 1.84 14.51 21.10
CA LEU A 22 2.96 15.42 21.27
C LEU A 22 3.22 16.29 20.03
N PHE A 23 2.81 15.87 18.82
CA PHE A 23 2.89 16.69 17.61
C PHE A 23 2.06 17.98 17.68
N PHE A 24 1.03 18.01 18.53
CA PHE A 24 0.11 19.14 18.68
C PHE A 24 0.43 20.02 19.90
N VAL A 25 1.54 19.78 20.59
CA VAL A 25 1.96 20.62 21.73
C VAL A 25 2.30 22.04 21.24
N PRO A 26 1.60 23.08 21.72
CA PRO A 26 1.82 24.47 21.28
C PRO A 26 3.06 25.11 21.91
N TRP A 27 3.74 24.41 22.82
CA TRP A 27 4.95 24.87 23.49
C TRP A 27 6.20 24.31 22.81
N LYS A 28 7.12 25.19 22.38
CA LYS A 28 8.37 24.80 21.71
C LYS A 28 8.15 23.81 20.55
N THR A 29 7.06 24.01 19.81
CA THR A 29 6.60 23.16 18.71
C THR A 29 7.68 22.70 17.73
N PRO A 30 8.63 23.54 17.25
CA PRO A 30 9.66 23.05 16.33
C PRO A 30 10.56 21.96 16.94
N TYR A 31 10.89 22.06 18.23
CA TYR A 31 11.72 21.07 18.91
C TYR A 31 10.99 19.74 19.11
N PHE A 32 9.73 19.78 19.55
CA PHE A 32 8.91 18.57 19.68
C PHE A 32 8.73 17.87 18.34
N ARG A 33 8.41 18.62 17.27
CA ARG A 33 8.23 18.06 15.93
C ARG A 33 9.50 17.42 15.39
N LEU A 34 10.66 18.07 15.53
CA LEU A 34 11.93 17.50 15.10
C LEU A 34 12.29 16.23 15.88
N ALA A 35 12.14 16.25 17.20
CA ALA A 35 12.41 15.09 18.04
C ALA A 35 11.49 13.90 17.68
N LEU A 36 10.19 14.14 17.56
CA LEU A 36 9.21 13.10 17.21
C LEU A 36 9.42 12.56 15.80
N CYS A 37 9.66 13.43 14.80
CA CYS A 37 9.99 12.98 13.44
C CYS A 37 11.24 12.10 13.46
N GLY A 38 12.29 12.49 14.19
CA GLY A 38 13.49 11.67 14.35
C GLY A 38 13.23 10.33 15.01
N MET A 39 12.41 10.30 16.07
CA MET A 39 12.03 9.07 16.77
C MET A 39 11.21 8.12 15.88
N PHE A 40 10.19 8.63 15.18
CA PHE A 40 9.38 7.82 14.26
C PHE A 40 10.17 7.37 13.02
N MET A 41 11.06 8.21 12.47
CA MET A 41 11.99 7.77 11.43
C MET A 41 12.90 6.65 11.91
N SER A 42 13.45 6.77 13.13
CA SER A 42 14.29 5.72 13.73
C SER A 42 13.51 4.42 13.96
N LEU A 43 12.25 4.52 14.39
CA LEU A 43 11.35 3.37 14.52
C LEU A 43 11.17 2.68 13.16
N HIS A 44 10.86 3.42 12.09
CA HIS A 44 10.68 2.85 10.76
C HIS A 44 11.96 2.26 10.18
N ILE A 45 13.12 2.89 10.43
CA ILE A 45 14.43 2.32 10.08
C ILE A 45 14.65 1.00 10.84
N GLY A 46 14.34 0.96 12.14
CA GLY A 46 14.42 -0.25 12.95
C GLY A 46 13.53 -1.38 12.44
N ILE A 47 12.28 -1.06 12.07
CA ILE A 47 11.35 -2.00 11.46
C ILE A 47 11.93 -2.54 10.14
N GLU A 48 12.40 -1.67 9.25
CA GLU A 48 12.96 -2.09 7.95
C GLU A 48 14.22 -2.97 8.09
N MET A 49 15.07 -2.67 9.07
CA MET A 49 16.28 -3.46 9.34
C MET A 49 15.97 -4.85 9.91
N THR A 50 14.81 -5.04 10.54
CA THR A 50 14.46 -6.28 11.25
C THR A 50 13.35 -7.08 10.59
N MET A 51 12.52 -6.45 9.76
CA MET A 51 11.35 -7.04 9.13
C MET A 51 11.08 -6.42 7.75
N THR A 52 10.75 -7.25 6.78
CA THR A 52 10.38 -6.79 5.43
C THR A 52 8.90 -6.43 5.36
N VAL A 53 8.58 -5.12 5.47
CA VAL A 53 7.20 -4.59 5.42
C VAL A 53 6.88 -3.90 4.08
N ALA A 54 7.64 -4.23 3.03
CA ALA A 54 7.53 -3.64 1.70
C ALA A 54 7.65 -2.10 1.73
N LEU A 55 6.81 -1.37 0.98
CA LEU A 55 6.90 0.08 0.86
C LEU A 55 6.44 0.85 2.10
N PHE A 56 5.86 0.18 3.10
CA PHE A 56 5.24 0.82 4.26
C PHE A 56 6.18 1.79 4.98
N SER A 57 7.37 1.34 5.37
CA SER A 57 8.34 2.15 6.12
C SER A 57 8.71 3.43 5.38
N TYR A 58 8.97 3.34 4.07
CA TYR A 58 9.33 4.48 3.23
C TYR A 58 8.18 5.47 3.06
N MET A 59 6.96 4.98 2.84
CA MET A 59 5.76 5.83 2.71
C MET A 59 5.47 6.58 4.01
N SER A 60 5.61 5.91 5.16
CA SER A 60 5.45 6.55 6.47
C SER A 60 6.54 7.58 6.74
N MET A 61 7.81 7.30 6.41
CA MET A 61 8.89 8.30 6.53
C MET A 61 8.68 9.51 5.61
N ALA A 62 8.17 9.31 4.39
CA ALA A 62 7.80 10.40 3.50
C ALA A 62 6.65 11.24 4.08
N ALA A 63 5.61 10.61 4.63
CA ALA A 63 4.51 11.31 5.28
C ALA A 63 4.96 12.11 6.52
N LEU A 64 5.93 11.61 7.29
CA LEU A 64 6.50 12.32 8.44
C LEU A 64 7.19 13.65 8.05
N THR A 65 7.67 13.78 6.81
CA THR A 65 8.28 15.04 6.35
C THR A 65 7.29 16.21 6.36
N LEU A 66 5.98 15.94 6.26
CA LEU A 66 4.92 16.95 6.36
C LEU A 66 4.83 17.58 7.75
N PHE A 67 5.34 16.90 8.78
CA PHE A 67 5.38 17.40 10.15
C PHE A 67 6.67 18.13 10.48
N LEU A 68 7.63 18.21 9.56
CA LEU A 68 8.85 18.98 9.76
C LEU A 68 8.51 20.47 9.90
N PRO A 69 9.10 21.17 10.88
CA PRO A 69 8.78 22.56 11.14
C PRO A 69 9.39 23.47 10.08
N LYS A 70 8.80 24.66 9.88
CA LYS A 70 9.26 25.64 8.88
C LYS A 70 10.73 26.03 9.07
N GLU A 71 11.18 26.07 10.32
CA GLU A 71 12.53 26.48 10.70
C GLU A 71 13.59 25.56 10.07
N LEU A 72 13.28 24.28 9.92
CA LEU A 72 14.17 23.34 9.23
C LEU A 72 14.25 23.67 7.74
N TRP A 73 13.12 23.93 7.09
CA TRP A 73 13.08 24.29 5.68
C TRP A 73 13.75 25.63 5.41
N ASP A 74 13.49 26.63 6.25
CA ASP A 74 14.13 27.94 6.19
C ASP A 74 15.64 27.81 6.31
N TRP A 75 16.13 26.99 7.26
CA TRP A 75 17.55 26.71 7.41
C TRP A 75 18.17 26.02 6.18
N ILE A 76 17.49 25.03 5.59
CA ILE A 76 17.96 24.35 4.36
C ILE A 76 18.00 25.32 3.17
N LEU A 77 16.97 26.17 3.03
CA LEU A 77 16.83 27.08 1.90
C LEU A 77 17.73 28.32 2.02
N GLN A 78 17.96 28.84 3.23
CA GLN A 78 18.87 29.96 3.48
C GLN A 78 20.31 29.60 3.09
N ARG A 79 20.78 28.39 3.44
CA ARG A 79 22.07 27.86 2.97
C ARG A 79 22.20 27.94 1.44
N LYS A 80 21.13 27.59 0.73
CA LYS A 80 21.12 27.58 -0.73
C LYS A 80 21.06 28.98 -1.36
N LYS A 81 20.57 29.98 -0.62
CA LYS A 81 20.49 31.38 -1.08
C LYS A 81 21.80 32.13 -0.86
N GLU A 82 22.47 31.89 0.27
CA GLU A 82 23.82 32.40 0.53
C GLU A 82 24.81 31.93 -0.54
N ASP A 83 24.70 30.67 -0.99
CA ASP A 83 25.49 30.13 -2.12
C ASP A 83 25.17 30.76 -3.49
N ALA A 84 24.03 31.45 -3.64
CA ALA A 84 23.56 32.02 -4.91
C ALA A 84 23.76 33.54 -5.03
N ASP A 85 23.64 34.30 -3.93
CA ASP A 85 23.77 35.77 -3.92
C ASP A 85 25.24 36.25 -4.06
N GLU A 86 26.25 35.38 -3.87
CA GLU A 86 27.66 35.71 -4.15
C GLU A 86 27.98 35.88 -5.66
N SER A 87 27.00 35.68 -6.56
CA SER A 87 27.25 35.54 -8.00
C SER A 87 26.63 36.60 -8.94
N SER A 88 26.16 37.77 -8.48
CA SER A 88 25.60 38.79 -9.38
C SER A 88 26.05 40.25 -9.10
N PRO A 89 26.51 41.02 -10.12
CA PRO A 89 26.96 42.41 -9.95
C PRO A 89 25.81 43.43 -9.99
N GLN A 90 25.92 44.46 -9.14
CA GLN A 90 25.00 45.59 -9.02
C GLN A 90 25.07 46.54 -10.24
N THR A 91 23.92 46.90 -10.81
CA THR A 91 23.79 47.94 -11.84
C THR A 91 23.32 49.27 -11.25
N VAL A 92 24.04 50.33 -11.65
CA VAL A 92 23.89 51.73 -11.26
C VAL A 92 22.72 52.37 -12.01
N SER A 93 21.94 53.21 -11.31
CA SER A 93 20.79 53.96 -11.82
C SER A 93 21.20 55.36 -12.31
N ASP A 94 20.80 55.73 -13.53
CA ASP A 94 20.91 57.10 -14.05
C ASP A 94 19.54 57.82 -14.01
N ASP A 95 19.51 58.94 -13.29
CA ASP A 95 18.38 59.85 -13.14
C ASP A 95 18.42 60.96 -14.19
N ASN A 96 17.32 61.16 -14.93
CA ASN A 96 16.87 62.51 -15.32
C ASN A 96 15.45 62.50 -15.89
N LYS A 97 14.52 63.23 -15.27
CA LYS A 97 13.14 63.43 -15.77
C LYS A 97 12.69 64.89 -15.64
N SER A 98 12.20 65.46 -16.74
CA SER A 98 11.75 66.85 -16.82
C SER A 98 10.31 67.07 -16.31
N GLN A 99 10.02 68.31 -15.91
CA GLN A 99 8.84 68.75 -15.14
C GLN A 99 7.47 68.60 -15.83
N ASN A 100 7.40 68.32 -17.14
CA ASN A 100 6.11 68.01 -17.80
C ASN A 100 5.70 66.53 -17.61
N SER A 101 6.66 65.69 -17.19
CA SER A 101 6.38 64.32 -16.75
C SER A 101 5.69 64.28 -15.38
N GLU A 102 5.85 65.30 -14.53
CA GLU A 102 5.35 65.28 -13.14
C GLU A 102 3.82 65.37 -13.01
N LYS A 103 3.13 66.12 -13.87
CA LYS A 103 1.65 66.20 -13.80
C LYS A 103 0.99 64.93 -14.34
N LYS A 104 1.56 64.36 -15.40
CA LYS A 104 1.13 63.08 -15.96
C LYS A 104 1.52 61.92 -15.03
N SER A 105 2.70 61.97 -14.42
CA SER A 105 3.14 61.00 -13.41
C SER A 105 2.29 61.11 -12.14
N ARG A 106 1.96 62.29 -11.63
CA ARG A 106 1.10 62.44 -10.43
C ARG A 106 -0.32 61.91 -10.65
N LYS A 107 -0.92 62.12 -11.83
CA LYS A 107 -2.22 61.50 -12.17
C LYS A 107 -2.11 60.00 -12.37
N LEU A 108 -1.03 59.52 -13.00
CA LEU A 108 -0.77 58.09 -13.17
C LEU A 108 -0.51 57.42 -11.81
N GLU A 109 0.30 58.02 -10.94
CA GLU A 109 0.60 57.60 -9.56
C GLU A 109 -0.63 57.63 -8.66
N GLN A 110 -1.53 58.62 -8.80
CA GLN A 110 -2.80 58.62 -8.07
C GLN A 110 -3.73 57.49 -8.54
N LYS A 111 -3.82 57.26 -9.86
CA LYS A 111 -4.60 56.16 -10.43
C LYS A 111 -4.00 54.80 -10.06
N GLU A 112 -2.68 54.71 -10.04
CA GLU A 112 -1.92 53.52 -9.64
C GLU A 112 -1.99 53.30 -8.13
N LYS A 113 -1.97 54.34 -7.29
CA LYS A 113 -2.25 54.23 -5.84
C LYS A 113 -3.69 53.82 -5.57
N ALA A 114 -4.67 54.34 -6.32
CA ALA A 114 -6.06 53.95 -6.19
C ALA A 114 -6.29 52.50 -6.68
N GLN A 115 -5.67 52.09 -7.79
CA GLN A 115 -5.69 50.70 -8.26
C GLN A 115 -4.94 49.77 -7.31
N ARG A 116 -3.77 50.16 -6.80
CA ARG A 116 -3.04 49.39 -5.77
C ARG A 116 -3.89 49.28 -4.51
N GLY A 117 -4.56 50.35 -4.08
CA GLY A 117 -5.48 50.37 -2.94
C GLY A 117 -6.70 49.44 -3.13
N LEU A 118 -7.27 49.42 -4.34
CA LEU A 118 -8.35 48.50 -4.70
C LEU A 118 -7.84 47.04 -4.73
N LEU A 119 -6.68 46.80 -5.34
CA LEU A 119 -6.06 45.48 -5.42
C LEU A 119 -5.63 44.96 -4.05
N THR A 120 -5.12 45.81 -3.15
CA THR A 120 -4.83 45.43 -1.76
C THR A 120 -6.10 45.09 -1.00
N ARG A 121 -7.19 45.86 -1.17
CA ARG A 121 -8.47 45.55 -0.53
C ARG A 121 -9.05 44.23 -1.04
N LEU A 122 -9.06 44.03 -2.37
CA LEU A 122 -9.49 42.76 -2.95
C LEU A 122 -8.62 41.61 -2.45
N ARG A 123 -7.30 41.77 -2.44
CA ARG A 123 -6.36 40.77 -1.91
C ARG A 123 -6.62 40.46 -0.44
N ASP A 124 -6.83 41.48 0.39
CA ASP A 124 -7.11 41.32 1.82
C ASP A 124 -8.46 40.60 2.03
N ASP A 125 -9.49 40.94 1.26
CA ASP A 125 -10.80 40.28 1.30
C ASP A 125 -10.69 38.80 0.86
N TYR A 126 -9.92 38.52 -0.21
CA TYR A 126 -9.62 37.15 -0.65
C TYR A 126 -8.78 36.39 0.38
N ASP A 127 -7.81 37.04 1.03
CA ASP A 127 -6.95 36.43 2.05
C ASP A 127 -7.75 36.09 3.31
N VAL A 128 -8.67 36.96 3.74
CA VAL A 128 -9.61 36.69 4.84
C VAL A 128 -10.57 35.57 4.48
N MET A 129 -11.16 35.60 3.27
CA MET A 129 -12.04 34.52 2.79
C MET A 129 -11.29 33.19 2.74
N LEU A 130 -10.09 33.17 2.15
CA LEU A 130 -9.27 31.97 2.02
C LEU A 130 -8.86 31.44 3.39
N ARG A 131 -8.53 32.32 4.33
CA ARG A 131 -8.26 31.96 5.72
C ARG A 131 -9.45 31.31 6.39
N ASN A 132 -10.65 31.88 6.26
CA ASN A 132 -11.87 31.33 6.84
C ASN A 132 -12.25 29.98 6.21
N VAL A 133 -12.12 29.86 4.89
CA VAL A 133 -12.34 28.58 4.17
C VAL A 133 -11.34 27.53 4.63
N ARG A 134 -10.06 27.89 4.76
CA ARG A 134 -9.00 27.00 5.27
C ARG A 134 -9.30 26.55 6.69
N GLU A 135 -9.60 27.48 7.59
CA GLU A 135 -9.88 27.18 9.00
C GLU A 135 -11.16 26.33 9.15
N GLY A 136 -12.20 26.64 8.39
CA GLY A 136 -13.43 25.85 8.32
C GLY A 136 -13.18 24.44 7.79
N PHE A 137 -12.37 24.30 6.73
CA PHE A 137 -11.98 22.99 6.19
C PHE A 137 -11.20 22.17 7.21
N VAL A 138 -10.22 22.77 7.92
CA VAL A 138 -9.45 22.09 8.96
C VAL A 138 -10.36 21.64 10.11
N ALA A 139 -11.25 22.52 10.60
CA ALA A 139 -12.19 22.17 11.64
C ALA A 139 -13.12 21.03 11.21
N PHE A 140 -13.61 21.06 9.97
CA PHE A 140 -14.41 19.98 9.39
C PHE A 140 -13.63 18.66 9.31
N MET A 141 -12.37 18.68 8.86
CA MET A 141 -11.50 17.49 8.81
C MET A 141 -11.23 16.91 10.20
N LEU A 142 -10.94 17.75 11.19
CA LEU A 142 -10.72 17.30 12.56
C LEU A 142 -12.01 16.69 13.15
N LEU A 143 -13.16 17.31 12.91
CA LEU A 143 -14.46 16.76 13.32
C LEU A 143 -14.74 15.43 12.62
N PHE A 144 -14.45 15.32 11.32
CA PHE A 144 -14.59 14.09 10.55
C PHE A 144 -13.73 12.96 11.15
N VAL A 145 -12.44 13.22 11.39
CA VAL A 145 -11.53 12.25 12.01
C VAL A 145 -12.01 11.84 13.41
N PHE A 146 -12.43 12.80 14.23
CA PHE A 146 -12.95 12.54 15.57
C PHE A 146 -14.18 11.63 15.52
N LEU A 147 -15.18 11.98 14.69
CA LEU A 147 -16.39 11.18 14.51
C LEU A 147 -16.08 9.80 13.94
N TRP A 148 -15.10 9.67 13.05
CA TRP A 148 -14.68 8.39 12.47
C TRP A 148 -14.12 7.47 13.56
N ASN A 149 -13.23 8.00 14.41
CA ASN A 149 -12.68 7.27 15.55
C ASN A 149 -13.77 6.87 16.56
N VAL A 150 -14.67 7.81 16.92
CA VAL A 150 -15.82 7.50 17.80
C VAL A 150 -16.70 6.41 17.19
N SER A 151 -16.99 6.47 15.88
CA SER A 151 -17.81 5.45 15.21
C SER A 151 -17.15 4.08 15.11
N SER A 152 -15.82 4.04 15.12
CA SER A 152 -15.05 2.80 15.08
C SER A 152 -15.03 2.09 16.44
N VAL A 153 -15.07 2.86 17.54
CA VAL A 153 -15.03 2.33 18.92
C VAL A 153 -16.44 2.15 19.52
N ALA A 154 -17.34 3.11 19.28
CA ALA A 154 -18.70 3.11 19.81
C ALA A 154 -19.70 2.70 18.72
N LEU A 155 -20.29 1.51 18.86
CA LEU A 155 -21.24 0.92 17.91
C LEU A 155 -22.54 1.74 17.70
N ASN A 156 -22.78 2.78 18.51
CA ASN A 156 -24.04 3.52 18.58
C ASN A 156 -24.02 4.92 17.94
N VAL A 157 -23.15 5.20 16.96
CA VAL A 157 -23.26 6.45 16.19
C VAL A 157 -24.52 6.42 15.33
N ARG A 158 -25.38 7.45 15.46
CA ARG A 158 -26.64 7.61 14.69
C ARG A 158 -26.42 7.28 13.21
N SER A 159 -27.25 6.37 12.67
CA SER A 159 -27.11 5.81 11.33
C SER A 159 -26.96 6.85 10.21
N LYS A 160 -27.63 8.00 10.31
CA LYS A 160 -27.56 9.10 9.32
C LYS A 160 -26.18 9.79 9.29
N VAL A 161 -25.55 10.00 10.44
CA VAL A 161 -24.21 10.61 10.53
C VAL A 161 -23.19 9.69 9.89
N ARG A 162 -23.24 8.40 10.24
CA ARG A 162 -22.38 7.37 9.65
C ARG A 162 -22.52 7.29 8.13
N GLN A 163 -23.74 7.32 7.61
CA GLN A 163 -23.98 7.30 6.16
C GLN A 163 -23.40 8.54 5.45
N GLY A 164 -23.56 9.73 6.02
CA GLY A 164 -22.97 10.96 5.48
C GLY A 164 -21.44 10.88 5.42
N MET A 165 -20.81 10.41 6.51
CA MET A 165 -19.36 10.20 6.57
C MET A 165 -18.87 9.18 5.54
N LEU A 166 -19.57 8.05 5.38
CA LEU A 166 -19.22 7.03 4.38
C LEU A 166 -19.31 7.58 2.95
N ARG A 167 -20.34 8.38 2.63
CA ARG A 167 -20.44 9.02 1.31
C ARG A 167 -19.27 9.95 1.05
N PHE A 168 -18.93 10.80 2.02
CA PHE A 168 -17.77 11.68 1.92
C PHE A 168 -16.47 10.88 1.73
N ALA A 169 -16.26 9.85 2.54
CA ALA A 169 -15.07 9.00 2.48
C ALA A 169 -14.98 8.17 1.18
N ASN A 170 -16.12 7.83 0.56
CA ASN A 170 -16.16 7.16 -0.73
C ASN A 170 -15.79 8.11 -1.87
N VAL A 171 -16.36 9.33 -1.89
CA VAL A 171 -16.10 10.34 -2.93
C VAL A 171 -14.65 10.81 -2.87
N THR A 172 -14.11 11.01 -1.67
CA THR A 172 -12.72 11.45 -1.46
C THR A 172 -11.72 10.29 -1.41
N TYR A 173 -12.20 9.05 -1.45
CA TYR A 173 -11.41 7.84 -1.34
C TYR A 173 -10.63 7.69 -0.01
N VAL A 174 -10.98 8.46 1.01
CA VAL A 174 -10.35 8.45 2.36
C VAL A 174 -10.68 7.18 3.17
N HIS A 175 -11.66 6.37 2.74
CA HIS A 175 -12.06 5.13 3.42
C HIS A 175 -11.05 3.96 3.33
N GLN A 176 -9.76 4.23 3.11
CA GLN A 176 -8.74 3.19 3.00
C GLN A 176 -8.57 2.44 4.33
N ILE A 177 -8.75 1.13 4.30
CA ILE A 177 -8.54 0.26 5.47
C ILE A 177 -7.23 -0.51 5.28
N TRP A 178 -6.37 -0.44 6.29
CA TRP A 178 -5.08 -1.14 6.34
C TRP A 178 -5.05 -2.06 7.56
N HIS A 179 -5.14 -3.37 7.33
CA HIS A 179 -4.94 -4.38 8.38
C HIS A 179 -3.43 -4.60 8.57
N MET A 180 -2.80 -3.73 9.36
CA MET A 180 -1.35 -3.84 9.66
C MET A 180 -1.08 -4.82 10.80
N ILE A 181 -2.02 -4.97 11.74
CA ILE A 181 -1.91 -5.85 12.90
C ILE A 181 -3.16 -6.73 12.89
N ASP A 182 -2.94 -8.01 12.64
CA ASP A 182 -3.99 -9.03 12.65
C ASP A 182 -3.41 -10.32 13.23
N ALA A 183 -4.28 -11.19 13.74
CA ALA A 183 -3.88 -12.53 14.11
C ALA A 183 -3.33 -13.22 12.86
N PRO A 184 -2.12 -13.81 12.91
CA PRO A 184 -1.59 -14.50 11.75
C PRO A 184 -2.56 -15.61 11.39
N SER A 185 -3.12 -15.57 10.18
CA SER A 185 -4.12 -16.52 9.66
C SER A 185 -3.68 -17.98 9.72
N GLY A 186 -2.39 -18.19 9.99
CA GLY A 186 -1.73 -19.46 10.19
C GLY A 186 -1.64 -20.35 8.96
N ASN A 187 -2.25 -19.91 7.87
CA ASN A 187 -2.28 -20.52 6.56
C ASN A 187 -1.11 -19.98 5.74
N GLY A 188 -0.14 -20.84 5.43
CA GLY A 188 0.95 -20.51 4.52
C GLY A 188 0.79 -21.25 3.20
N PRO A 189 -0.04 -20.76 2.25
CA PRO A 189 -0.22 -21.46 1.00
C PRO A 189 1.06 -21.39 0.14
N TRP A 190 1.35 -22.48 -0.57
CA TRP A 190 2.37 -22.50 -1.61
C TRP A 190 1.78 -22.96 -2.94
N TYR A 191 2.42 -22.54 -4.03
CA TYR A 191 1.90 -22.68 -5.38
C TYR A 191 2.85 -23.51 -6.22
N ILE A 192 2.29 -24.36 -7.08
CA ILE A 192 3.04 -25.18 -8.04
C ILE A 192 2.37 -24.98 -9.40
N ALA A 193 3.15 -24.61 -10.41
CA ALA A 193 2.67 -24.57 -11.79
C ALA A 193 3.12 -25.85 -12.49
N GLU A 194 2.37 -26.92 -12.27
CA GLU A 194 2.63 -28.24 -12.80
C GLU A 194 2.33 -28.27 -14.30
N ALA A 195 3.39 -28.39 -15.11
CA ALA A 195 3.29 -28.53 -16.55
C ALA A 195 3.57 -29.96 -17.00
N TYR A 196 2.81 -30.38 -18.01
CA TYR A 196 3.06 -31.55 -18.84
C TYR A 196 3.59 -31.04 -20.18
N LEU A 197 4.81 -31.42 -20.53
CA LEU A 197 5.44 -31.04 -21.79
C LEU A 197 5.09 -32.06 -22.89
N ARG A 198 5.25 -31.66 -24.15
CA ARG A 198 4.99 -32.53 -25.31
C ARG A 198 5.90 -33.76 -25.39
N ASP A 199 7.09 -33.70 -24.79
CA ASP A 199 7.98 -34.87 -24.64
C ASP A 199 7.57 -35.83 -23.49
N GLY A 200 6.44 -35.56 -22.84
CA GLY A 200 5.92 -36.35 -21.73
C GLY A 200 6.53 -36.01 -20.36
N SER A 201 7.48 -35.08 -20.28
CA SER A 201 8.08 -34.68 -19.01
C SER A 201 7.12 -33.84 -18.16
N ARG A 202 7.27 -33.97 -16.83
CA ARG A 202 6.44 -33.30 -15.82
C ARG A 202 7.31 -32.39 -14.96
N ILE A 203 7.05 -31.08 -15.00
CA ILE A 203 7.91 -30.05 -14.40
C ILE A 203 7.09 -28.99 -13.65
N ASP A 204 7.76 -28.21 -12.79
CA ASP A 204 7.21 -27.01 -12.16
C ASP A 204 7.75 -25.74 -12.83
N VAL A 205 6.88 -25.01 -13.52
CA VAL A 205 7.21 -23.77 -14.25
C VAL A 205 7.66 -22.66 -13.29
N LEU A 206 7.13 -22.62 -12.05
CA LEU A 206 7.53 -21.60 -11.06
C LEU A 206 8.92 -21.86 -10.51
N ARG A 207 9.41 -23.10 -10.60
CA ARG A 207 10.75 -23.50 -10.16
C ARG A 207 11.70 -23.74 -11.33
N ALA A 208 11.53 -22.98 -12.41
CA ALA A 208 12.39 -23.00 -13.59
C ALA A 208 12.55 -24.42 -14.18
N GLY A 209 11.46 -25.18 -14.23
CA GLY A 209 11.43 -26.51 -14.85
C GLY A 209 11.99 -27.65 -14.01
N LYS A 210 12.24 -27.41 -12.71
CA LYS A 210 12.59 -28.49 -11.77
C LYS A 210 11.46 -29.54 -11.68
N PRO A 211 11.78 -30.78 -11.28
CA PRO A 211 10.75 -31.79 -11.00
C PRO A 211 9.72 -31.28 -10.01
N VAL A 212 8.45 -31.63 -10.25
CA VAL A 212 7.35 -31.24 -9.37
C VAL A 212 7.58 -31.81 -7.98
N SER A 213 7.64 -30.91 -6.99
CA SER A 213 7.78 -31.26 -5.57
C SER A 213 6.61 -30.65 -4.81
N GLU A 214 5.75 -31.50 -4.26
CA GLU A 214 4.60 -31.04 -3.49
C GLU A 214 4.95 -30.62 -2.06
N ASN A 215 6.16 -30.93 -1.59
CA ASN A 215 6.62 -30.56 -0.26
C ASN A 215 6.61 -29.04 -0.08
N LYS A 216 6.19 -28.61 1.11
CA LYS A 216 6.23 -27.20 1.53
C LYS A 216 7.68 -26.69 1.44
N PRO A 217 7.93 -25.57 0.73
CA PRO A 217 9.25 -24.96 0.72
C PRO A 217 9.63 -24.42 2.10
N ASP A 218 10.91 -24.54 2.49
CA ASP A 218 11.43 -23.97 3.74
C ASP A 218 11.16 -22.45 3.85
N ARG A 219 11.19 -21.75 2.71
CA ARG A 219 10.91 -20.32 2.60
C ARG A 219 9.87 -20.06 1.51
N ILE A 220 8.60 -20.05 1.89
CA ILE A 220 7.49 -19.73 0.95
C ILE A 220 7.69 -18.35 0.31
N HIS A 221 8.10 -17.33 1.07
CA HIS A 221 8.26 -15.99 0.51
C HIS A 221 9.35 -15.89 -0.56
N ALA A 222 10.34 -16.78 -0.55
CA ALA A 222 11.39 -16.84 -1.55
C ALA A 222 10.98 -17.59 -2.83
N SER A 223 9.82 -18.27 -2.85
CA SER A 223 9.32 -18.94 -4.05
C SER A 223 8.70 -17.98 -5.06
N PHE A 224 8.38 -16.75 -4.65
CA PHE A 224 7.84 -15.73 -5.54
C PHE A 224 8.96 -14.93 -6.20
N ARG A 225 8.83 -14.68 -7.51
CA ARG A 225 9.81 -13.90 -8.29
C ARG A 225 10.04 -12.50 -7.71
N ASN A 226 8.98 -11.83 -7.26
CA ASN A 226 9.03 -10.54 -6.57
C ASN A 226 7.72 -10.27 -5.80
N HIS A 227 7.65 -9.11 -5.14
CA HIS A 227 6.48 -8.70 -4.34
C HIS A 227 5.17 -8.62 -5.13
N ARG A 228 5.19 -8.18 -6.40
CA ARG A 228 3.97 -8.11 -7.23
C ARG A 228 3.42 -9.50 -7.53
N TRP A 229 4.30 -10.46 -7.81
CA TRP A 229 3.92 -11.86 -7.95
C TRP A 229 3.33 -12.41 -6.65
N LYS A 230 3.92 -12.09 -5.49
CA LYS A 230 3.34 -12.45 -4.19
C LYS A 230 1.92 -11.92 -4.03
N MET A 231 1.66 -10.64 -4.39
CA MET A 231 0.32 -10.05 -4.31
C MET A 231 -0.68 -10.71 -5.26
N LEU A 232 -0.25 -11.04 -6.48
CA LEU A 232 -1.06 -11.79 -7.44
C LEU A 232 -1.46 -13.16 -6.88
N TYR A 233 -0.49 -13.93 -6.36
CA TYR A 233 -0.75 -15.23 -5.77
C TYR A 233 -1.59 -15.13 -4.50
N HIS A 234 -1.41 -14.08 -3.68
CA HIS A 234 -2.26 -13.82 -2.52
C HIS A 234 -3.74 -13.68 -2.94
N GLY A 235 -4.03 -12.97 -4.02
CA GLY A 235 -5.38 -12.91 -4.60
C GLY A 235 -5.92 -14.28 -5.05
N LEU A 236 -5.03 -15.19 -5.45
CA LEU A 236 -5.36 -16.57 -5.82
C LEU A 236 -5.48 -17.53 -4.62
N SER A 237 -5.18 -17.10 -3.40
CA SER A 237 -5.43 -17.90 -2.18
C SER A 237 -6.91 -18.28 -2.06
N PRO A 238 -7.28 -19.34 -1.31
CA PRO A 238 -8.68 -19.69 -1.08
C PRO A 238 -9.52 -18.49 -0.62
N GLN A 239 -8.98 -17.65 0.25
CA GLN A 239 -9.64 -16.44 0.74
C GLN A 239 -9.83 -15.39 -0.37
N GLY A 240 -8.78 -15.09 -1.14
CA GLY A 240 -8.85 -14.15 -2.25
C GLY A 240 -9.77 -14.61 -3.38
N MET A 241 -9.88 -15.92 -3.59
CA MET A 241 -10.79 -16.54 -4.54
C MET A 241 -12.25 -16.48 -4.05
N ALA A 242 -12.51 -16.69 -2.76
CA ALA A 242 -13.85 -16.64 -2.18
C ALA A 242 -14.51 -15.25 -2.32
N VAL A 243 -13.71 -14.18 -2.29
CA VAL A 243 -14.19 -12.80 -2.50
C VAL A 243 -14.17 -12.37 -3.99
N GLY A 244 -13.88 -13.30 -4.91
CA GLY A 244 -13.89 -13.04 -6.35
C GLY A 244 -12.69 -12.23 -6.90
N GLN A 245 -11.70 -11.89 -6.07
CA GLN A 245 -10.52 -11.13 -6.51
C GLN A 245 -9.60 -11.96 -7.42
N GLY A 246 -9.37 -13.24 -7.09
CA GLY A 246 -8.43 -14.07 -7.82
C GLY A 246 -8.94 -14.67 -9.13
N SER A 247 -10.26 -14.86 -9.27
CA SER A 247 -10.85 -15.58 -10.41
C SER A 247 -10.55 -14.90 -11.74
N VAL A 248 -10.54 -13.57 -11.76
CA VAL A 248 -10.24 -12.73 -12.93
C VAL A 248 -8.82 -12.99 -13.45
N TYR A 249 -7.87 -13.20 -12.55
CA TYR A 249 -6.45 -13.31 -12.92
C TYR A 249 -5.99 -14.74 -13.18
N ARG A 250 -6.71 -15.75 -12.68
CA ARG A 250 -6.29 -17.16 -12.73
C ARG A 250 -5.98 -17.64 -14.14
N ASN A 251 -6.93 -17.49 -15.07
CA ASN A 251 -6.76 -17.97 -16.44
C ASN A 251 -5.67 -17.18 -17.17
N GLY A 252 -5.70 -15.84 -17.03
CA GLY A 252 -4.68 -14.97 -17.62
C GLY A 252 -3.27 -15.29 -17.11
N LEU A 253 -3.12 -15.68 -15.85
CA LEU A 253 -1.85 -16.11 -15.28
C LEU A 253 -1.35 -17.44 -15.87
N VAL A 254 -2.22 -18.45 -15.95
CA VAL A 254 -1.88 -19.75 -16.56
C VAL A 254 -1.49 -19.55 -18.02
N ASP A 255 -2.26 -18.78 -18.78
CA ASP A 255 -1.98 -18.47 -20.18
C ASP A 255 -0.69 -17.66 -20.34
N TYR A 256 -0.40 -16.73 -19.43
CA TYR A 256 0.86 -16.00 -19.40
C TYR A 256 2.04 -16.93 -19.15
N LEU A 257 1.99 -17.78 -18.10
CA LEU A 257 3.06 -18.71 -17.76
C LEU A 257 3.34 -19.70 -18.89
N ARG A 258 2.28 -20.20 -19.55
CA ARG A 258 2.42 -21.08 -20.72
C ARG A 258 3.10 -20.38 -21.89
N ARG A 259 2.66 -19.16 -22.25
CA ARG A 259 3.25 -18.38 -23.35
C ARG A 259 4.70 -18.01 -23.05
N GLU A 260 4.99 -17.57 -21.83
CA GLU A 260 6.34 -17.20 -21.40
C GLU A 260 7.28 -18.40 -21.50
N TRP A 261 6.86 -19.57 -21.03
CA TRP A 261 7.66 -20.80 -21.15
C TRP A 261 7.86 -21.21 -22.62
N ASN A 262 6.78 -21.30 -23.40
CA ASN A 262 6.83 -21.77 -24.78
C ASN A 262 7.68 -20.86 -25.68
N ALA A 263 7.74 -19.56 -25.39
CA ALA A 263 8.58 -18.61 -26.12
C ALA A 263 10.09 -18.83 -25.91
N GLN A 264 10.48 -19.54 -24.85
CA GLN A 264 11.88 -19.76 -24.46
C GLN A 264 12.36 -21.20 -24.71
N HIS A 265 11.46 -22.10 -25.17
CA HIS A 265 11.74 -23.53 -25.28
C HIS A 265 11.37 -24.08 -26.67
N GLN A 266 12.13 -25.10 -27.09
CA GLN A 266 11.92 -25.80 -28.36
C GLN A 266 10.55 -26.50 -28.40
N PRO A 267 9.96 -26.75 -29.59
CA PRO A 267 8.62 -27.31 -29.75
C PRO A 267 8.33 -28.57 -28.94
N GLU A 268 9.32 -29.45 -28.73
CA GLU A 268 9.20 -30.70 -27.96
C GLU A 268 9.10 -30.45 -26.45
N LYS A 269 9.66 -29.33 -25.98
CA LYS A 269 9.65 -28.89 -24.57
C LYS A 269 8.55 -27.86 -24.29
N GLN A 270 7.63 -27.65 -25.22
CA GLN A 270 6.48 -26.77 -25.01
C GLN A 270 5.42 -27.45 -24.13
N ILE A 271 4.69 -26.62 -23.39
CA ILE A 271 3.68 -27.05 -22.42
C ILE A 271 2.38 -27.43 -23.14
N ASP A 272 2.02 -28.70 -23.02
CA ASP A 272 0.76 -29.27 -23.51
C ASP A 272 -0.40 -29.02 -22.53
N ALA A 273 -0.14 -29.15 -21.23
CA ALA A 273 -1.10 -28.83 -20.17
C ALA A 273 -0.43 -28.16 -18.98
N LEU A 274 -1.06 -27.14 -18.40
CA LEU A 274 -0.55 -26.39 -17.24
C LEU A 274 -1.59 -26.33 -16.13
N ASN A 275 -1.21 -26.78 -14.94
CA ASN A 275 -2.05 -26.76 -13.75
C ASN A 275 -1.41 -25.89 -12.68
N LEU A 276 -2.06 -24.77 -12.36
CA LEU A 276 -1.71 -24.01 -11.19
C LEU A 276 -2.39 -24.62 -9.95
N ARG A 277 -1.59 -25.27 -9.12
CA ARG A 277 -2.00 -25.96 -7.90
C ARG A 277 -1.63 -25.13 -6.67
N ILE A 278 -2.54 -25.12 -5.71
CA ILE A 278 -2.37 -24.43 -4.43
C ILE A 278 -2.41 -25.48 -3.35
N PHE A 279 -1.47 -25.40 -2.44
CA PHE A 279 -1.39 -26.26 -1.28
C PHE A 279 -1.43 -25.38 -0.04
N THR A 280 -2.16 -25.83 0.97
CA THR A 280 -2.26 -25.16 2.26
C THR A 280 -2.00 -26.18 3.35
N GLU A 281 -1.14 -25.82 4.30
CA GLU A 281 -0.99 -26.59 5.52
C GLU A 281 -2.15 -26.26 6.46
N ILE A 282 -3.00 -27.26 6.73
CA ILE A 282 -4.04 -27.15 7.75
C ILE A 282 -3.37 -27.48 9.08
N ARG A 283 -3.26 -26.51 9.99
CA ARG A 283 -2.78 -26.79 11.34
C ARG A 283 -3.79 -27.68 12.09
N PRO A 284 -3.35 -28.68 12.88
CA PRO A 284 -4.25 -29.53 13.66
C PRO A 284 -5.09 -28.69 14.63
N PRO A 285 -6.33 -29.12 14.95
CA PRO A 285 -7.21 -28.39 15.85
C PRO A 285 -6.62 -28.30 17.27
N GLY A 286 -6.62 -27.10 17.85
CA GLY A 286 -6.07 -26.82 19.19
C GLY A 286 -5.62 -25.38 19.42
N LEU A 287 -5.53 -24.57 18.37
CA LEU A 287 -5.28 -23.13 18.43
C LEU A 287 -6.29 -22.44 17.48
N GLU A 288 -7.46 -22.12 18.05
CA GLU A 288 -8.58 -21.30 17.55
C GLU A 288 -8.94 -21.38 16.06
N GLU A 289 -10.14 -21.93 15.81
CA GLU A 289 -10.76 -22.16 14.51
C GLU A 289 -10.85 -20.89 13.64
N PHE A 290 -10.35 -20.97 12.41
CA PHE A 290 -10.89 -20.17 11.30
C PHE A 290 -11.71 -21.08 10.39
N PRO A 291 -12.96 -20.72 10.04
CA PRO A 291 -13.77 -21.51 9.16
C PRO A 291 -13.10 -21.59 7.78
N VAL A 292 -12.79 -22.82 7.34
CA VAL A 292 -12.54 -23.09 5.93
C VAL A 292 -13.88 -22.93 5.22
N THR A 293 -14.18 -21.70 4.79
CA THR A 293 -15.35 -21.45 3.95
C THR A 293 -15.07 -22.01 2.55
N LEU A 294 -15.36 -23.29 2.37
CA LEU A 294 -15.61 -23.94 1.09
C LEU A 294 -16.98 -23.45 0.59
N VAL A 295 -17.03 -22.50 -0.35
CA VAL A 295 -18.27 -22.16 -1.09
C VAL A 295 -17.84 -21.78 -2.52
N SER A 296 -18.10 -22.61 -3.54
CA SER A 296 -19.29 -22.53 -4.42
C SER A 296 -19.46 -21.10 -4.96
N SER A 297 -19.22 -20.76 -6.23
CA SER A 297 -19.89 -21.28 -7.41
C SER A 297 -19.09 -20.93 -8.69
N GLY A 298 -18.98 -21.89 -9.61
CA GLY A 298 -18.64 -21.62 -11.02
C GLY A 298 -17.21 -21.96 -11.44
N ASP A 299 -16.89 -23.25 -11.45
CA ASP A 299 -15.76 -23.91 -12.13
C ASP A 299 -14.32 -23.55 -11.71
N LEU A 300 -13.98 -23.95 -10.49
CA LEU A 300 -12.61 -24.19 -10.05
C LEU A 300 -12.17 -25.62 -10.40
N GLY A 301 -10.92 -25.76 -10.87
CA GLY A 301 -10.22 -27.02 -10.66
C GLY A 301 -9.92 -27.09 -9.18
N HIS A 302 -10.44 -28.11 -8.51
CA HIS A 302 -10.36 -28.19 -7.07
C HIS A 302 -8.90 -28.50 -6.71
N GLY A 303 -8.35 -27.77 -5.74
CA GLY A 303 -7.02 -28.05 -5.23
C GLY A 303 -7.06 -29.26 -4.31
N ASN A 304 -5.97 -30.04 -4.27
CA ASN A 304 -5.81 -31.13 -3.33
C ASN A 304 -5.74 -30.56 -1.91
N TYR A 305 -6.42 -31.18 -0.95
CA TYR A 305 -6.09 -31.03 0.46
C TYR A 305 -5.66 -32.38 1.02
N PHE A 306 -4.81 -32.34 2.05
CA PHE A 306 -4.34 -33.55 2.73
C PHE A 306 -5.19 -33.79 3.97
N ARG A 307 -5.76 -34.99 4.09
CA ARG A 307 -6.39 -35.48 5.33
C ARG A 307 -5.70 -36.78 5.71
N ASN A 308 -5.16 -36.85 6.93
CA ASN A 308 -4.39 -38.01 7.42
C ASN A 308 -3.22 -38.41 6.51
N GLY A 309 -2.55 -37.44 5.86
CA GLY A 309 -1.41 -37.69 4.96
C GLY A 309 -1.77 -38.21 3.57
N LEU A 310 -3.06 -38.42 3.25
CA LEU A 310 -3.53 -38.88 1.94
C LEU A 310 -4.14 -37.72 1.13
N ARG A 311 -3.92 -37.71 -0.18
CA ARG A 311 -4.51 -36.69 -1.09
C ARG A 311 -6.00 -36.94 -1.24
N ARG A 312 -6.79 -35.89 -1.08
CA ARG A 312 -8.25 -35.87 -1.28
C ARG A 312 -8.65 -34.62 -2.07
N GLY A 313 -9.83 -34.66 -2.67
CA GLY A 313 -10.42 -33.57 -3.45
C GLY A 313 -10.63 -33.94 -4.92
N PHE A 314 -11.22 -33.00 -5.66
CA PHE A 314 -11.47 -33.11 -7.09
C PHE A 314 -10.28 -32.53 -7.88
N TRP A 315 -10.08 -32.93 -9.13
CA TRP A 315 -9.03 -32.41 -10.02
C TRP A 315 -9.64 -32.03 -11.36
N LYS A 316 -9.02 -31.07 -12.06
CA LYS A 316 -9.42 -30.64 -13.40
C LYS A 316 -8.19 -30.29 -14.22
N LEU A 317 -8.15 -30.79 -15.45
CA LEU A 317 -7.11 -30.58 -16.45
C LEU A 317 -7.72 -29.84 -17.65
N ARG A 318 -6.90 -29.03 -18.32
CA ARG A 318 -7.21 -28.47 -19.63
C ARG A 318 -5.99 -28.55 -20.54
N ASP A 319 -6.17 -29.00 -21.77
CA ASP A 319 -5.11 -29.11 -22.77
C ASP A 319 -5.00 -27.85 -23.67
N GLU A 320 -4.05 -27.87 -24.61
CA GLU A 320 -3.82 -26.79 -25.56
C GLU A 320 -5.02 -26.47 -26.47
N LYS A 321 -5.85 -27.46 -26.76
CA LYS A 321 -7.00 -27.39 -27.66
C LYS A 321 -8.28 -26.95 -26.92
N GLY A 322 -8.19 -26.74 -25.61
CA GLY A 322 -9.31 -26.35 -24.76
C GLY A 322 -10.15 -27.52 -24.28
N ASN A 323 -9.74 -28.77 -24.53
CA ASN A 323 -10.39 -29.96 -23.98
C ASN A 323 -10.18 -29.99 -22.47
N LYS A 324 -11.18 -30.53 -21.75
CA LYS A 324 -11.18 -30.59 -20.28
C LYS A 324 -11.29 -32.04 -19.83
N ALA A 325 -10.57 -32.40 -18.77
CA ALA A 325 -10.74 -33.66 -18.05
C ALA A 325 -10.84 -33.37 -16.55
N GLU A 326 -11.63 -34.13 -15.82
CA GLU A 326 -11.86 -33.91 -14.38
C GLU A 326 -12.27 -35.19 -13.66
N GLY A 327 -11.99 -35.29 -12.37
CA GLY A 327 -12.25 -36.49 -11.56
C GLY A 327 -11.87 -36.29 -10.10
N ASP A 328 -11.89 -37.36 -9.31
CA ASP A 328 -11.59 -37.32 -7.87
C ASP A 328 -10.24 -37.98 -7.54
N TYR A 329 -9.69 -37.65 -6.37
CA TYR A 329 -8.58 -38.40 -5.78
C TYR A 329 -9.11 -39.51 -4.87
N VAL A 330 -8.75 -40.75 -5.18
CA VAL A 330 -8.99 -41.94 -4.35
C VAL A 330 -7.64 -42.53 -3.95
N ASP A 331 -7.43 -42.65 -2.63
CA ASP A 331 -6.20 -43.15 -1.99
C ASP A 331 -4.90 -42.56 -2.53
N GLY A 332 -4.91 -41.25 -2.79
CA GLY A 332 -3.74 -40.51 -3.26
C GLY A 332 -3.52 -40.51 -4.78
N LYS A 333 -4.33 -41.26 -5.54
CA LYS A 333 -4.25 -41.37 -7.01
C LYS A 333 -5.41 -40.64 -7.67
N LYS A 334 -5.18 -40.11 -8.88
CA LYS A 334 -6.25 -39.55 -9.72
C LYS A 334 -7.07 -40.71 -10.26
N GLU A 335 -8.37 -40.65 -10.07
CA GLU A 335 -9.34 -41.59 -10.61
C GLU A 335 -10.35 -40.81 -11.48
N GLY A 336 -10.77 -41.40 -12.60
CA GLY A 336 -11.39 -40.70 -13.72
C GLY A 336 -10.37 -40.22 -14.75
#